data_AF-A0A8U1C882-F1
#
_entry.id   AF-A0A8U1C882-F1
#
_cell.length_a   1.000
_cell.length_b   1.000
_cell.length_c   1.000
_cell.angle_alpha   90.00
_cell.angle_beta   90.00
_cell.angle_gamma   90.00
#
_symmetry.space_group_name_H-M   'P 1'
#
loop_
_entity.id
_entity.type
_entity.pdbx_description
1 polymer ?
#
loop_
_entity_poly.entity_id
_entity_poly.type
_entity_poly.pdbx_seq_one_letter_code
_entity_poly.pdbx_strand_id
1 'polypeptide(L)'
;MTISKCKIPLLDEQMSVFLQDMNSCYSKLKELVPTLPANKKASKMEILQHVIDYIWDLQVELDTPGKQQISGATRTPLTTLNAELASISVENGCADDRILCR
;
A
#
# COMPACT_ATOMS: atom_id res chain seq x y z
N MET A 1 2.78 24.38 -37.09
CA MET A 1 3.06 23.31 -36.11
C MET A 1 1.72 22.67 -35.75
N THR A 2 1.43 21.49 -36.30
CA THR A 2 0.23 20.72 -35.96
C THR A 2 0.46 20.02 -34.63
N ILE A 3 -0.38 20.30 -33.63
CA ILE A 3 -0.38 19.56 -32.37
C ILE A 3 -1.01 18.20 -32.67
N SER A 4 -0.16 17.20 -32.92
CA SER A 4 -0.56 15.80 -33.00
C SER A 4 -1.19 15.41 -31.66
N LYS A 5 -2.50 15.21 -31.65
CA LYS A 5 -3.19 14.62 -30.49
C LYS A 5 -2.71 13.18 -30.38
N CYS A 6 -1.77 12.93 -29.49
CA CYS A 6 -1.38 11.58 -29.09
C CYS A 6 -2.58 10.91 -28.40
N LYS A 7 -3.45 10.29 -29.19
CA LYS A 7 -4.42 9.30 -28.72
C LYS A 7 -3.59 8.03 -28.45
N ILE A 8 -3.30 7.77 -27.18
CA ILE A 8 -2.71 6.50 -26.73
C ILE A 8 -3.90 5.64 -26.24
N PRO A 9 -4.52 4.81 -27.09
CA PRO A 9 -5.63 3.95 -26.69
C PRO A 9 -5.22 2.83 -25.71
N LEU A 10 -3.92 2.50 -25.61
CA LEU A 10 -3.43 1.39 -24.79
C LEU A 10 -3.43 1.66 -23.27
N LEU A 11 -3.37 2.93 -22.84
CA LEU A 11 -3.45 3.28 -21.41
C LEU A 11 -4.87 3.10 -20.85
N ASP A 12 -5.89 3.18 -21.70
CA ASP A 12 -7.29 3.14 -21.29
C ASP A 12 -7.68 1.74 -20.77
N GLU A 13 -7.22 0.69 -21.46
CA GLU A 13 -7.49 -0.71 -21.09
C GLU A 13 -6.73 -1.13 -19.82
N GLN A 14 -5.45 -0.77 -19.71
CA GLN A 14 -4.67 -1.03 -18.50
C GLN A 14 -5.26 -0.29 -17.28
N MET A 15 -5.73 0.94 -17.48
CA MET A 15 -6.33 1.74 -16.43
C MET A 15 -7.72 1.23 -16.04
N SER A 16 -8.51 0.73 -16.99
CA SER A 16 -9.83 0.13 -16.69
C SER A 16 -9.69 -1.16 -15.88
N VAL A 17 -8.71 -2.02 -16.20
CA VAL A 17 -8.38 -3.22 -15.42
C VAL A 17 -7.96 -2.85 -14.00
N PHE A 18 -7.07 -1.86 -13.84
CA PHE A 18 -6.66 -1.39 -12.51
C PHE A 18 -7.84 -0.81 -11.71
N LEU A 19 -8.71 -0.03 -12.33
CA LEU A 19 -9.90 0.51 -11.68
C LEU A 19 -10.91 -0.58 -11.32
N GLN A 20 -11.03 -1.64 -12.13
CA GLN A 20 -11.85 -2.80 -11.83
C GLN A 20 -11.32 -3.56 -10.61
N ASP A 21 -10.02 -3.77 -10.54
CA ASP A 21 -9.34 -4.35 -9.39
C ASP A 21 -9.62 -3.52 -8.12
N MET A 22 -9.45 -2.20 -8.21
CA MET A 22 -9.69 -1.29 -7.09
C MET A 22 -11.17 -1.30 -6.64
N ASN A 23 -12.13 -1.37 -7.56
CA ASN A 23 -13.55 -1.51 -7.22
C ASN A 23 -13.83 -2.86 -6.53
N SER A 24 -13.11 -3.91 -6.90
CA SER A 24 -13.21 -5.22 -6.27
C SER A 24 -12.70 -5.19 -4.83
N CYS A 25 -11.63 -4.43 -4.56
CA CYS A 25 -11.18 -4.16 -3.19
C CYS A 25 -12.28 -3.49 -2.36
N TYR A 26 -12.95 -2.45 -2.88
CA TYR A 26 -14.04 -1.79 -2.15
C TYR A 26 -15.23 -2.73 -1.89
N SER A 27 -15.57 -3.62 -2.83
CA SER A 27 -16.59 -4.65 -2.61
C SER A 27 -16.17 -5.59 -1.48
N LYS A 28 -14.89 -6.01 -1.46
CA LYS A 28 -14.39 -6.88 -0.40
C LYS A 28 -14.42 -6.22 0.97
N LEU A 29 -14.08 -4.94 1.05
CA LEU A 29 -14.15 -4.14 2.28
C LEU A 29 -15.58 -4.09 2.83
N LYS A 30 -16.60 -3.96 1.96
CA LYS A 30 -18.01 -3.99 2.39
C LYS A 30 -18.47 -5.33 2.97
N GLU A 31 -17.84 -6.44 2.59
CA GLU A 31 -18.14 -7.75 3.19
C GLU A 31 -17.47 -7.93 4.56
N LEU A 32 -16.29 -7.35 4.74
CA LEU A 32 -15.46 -7.54 5.94
C LEU A 32 -15.81 -6.57 7.07
N VAL A 33 -16.29 -5.37 6.74
CA VAL A 33 -16.57 -4.31 7.72
C VAL A 33 -18.06 -4.32 8.08
N PRO A 34 -18.43 -4.68 9.32
CA PRO A 34 -19.83 -4.86 9.72
C PRO A 34 -20.66 -3.57 9.71
N THR A 35 -20.02 -2.41 9.79
CA THR A 35 -20.69 -1.10 9.74
C THR A 35 -21.00 -0.63 8.31
N LEU A 36 -20.44 -1.29 7.28
CA LEU A 36 -20.66 -0.92 5.90
C LEU A 36 -21.90 -1.60 5.31
N PRO A 37 -22.79 -0.85 4.64
CA PRO A 37 -23.95 -1.44 4.00
C PRO A 37 -23.56 -2.17 2.71
N ALA A 38 -23.68 -3.51 2.71
CA ALA A 38 -23.36 -4.36 1.56
C ALA A 38 -24.14 -3.97 0.28
N ASN A 39 -25.42 -3.61 0.42
CA ASN A 39 -26.33 -3.33 -0.70
C ASN A 39 -26.54 -1.83 -0.99
N LYS A 40 -25.89 -0.92 -0.25
CA LYS A 40 -26.05 0.53 -0.43
C LYS A 40 -24.80 1.15 -1.07
N LYS A 41 -25.03 2.23 -1.81
CA LYS A 41 -23.94 3.09 -2.30
C LYS A 41 -23.35 3.86 -1.12
N ALA A 42 -22.07 3.63 -0.85
CA ALA A 42 -21.22 4.41 0.04
C ALA A 42 -20.10 5.00 -0.82
N SER A 43 -19.69 6.23 -0.55
CA SER A 43 -18.56 6.84 -1.24
C SER A 43 -17.25 6.13 -0.88
N LYS A 44 -16.24 6.24 -1.75
CA LYS A 44 -14.90 5.67 -1.49
C LYS A 44 -14.35 6.16 -0.16
N MET A 45 -14.54 7.44 0.16
CA MET A 45 -14.09 8.02 1.43
C MET A 45 -14.84 7.44 2.63
N GLU A 46 -16.17 7.34 2.57
CA GLU A 46 -16.94 6.71 3.65
C GLU A 46 -16.48 5.28 3.91
N ILE A 47 -16.21 4.50 2.85
CA ILE A 47 -15.67 3.15 2.98
C ILE A 47 -14.32 3.17 3.71
N LEU A 48 -13.41 4.06 3.33
CA LEU A 48 -12.09 4.15 3.97
C LEU A 48 -12.18 4.54 5.45
N GLN A 49 -13.08 5.45 5.83
CA GLN A 49 -13.29 5.81 7.24
C GLN A 49 -13.75 4.60 8.06
N HIS A 50 -14.81 3.92 7.61
CA HIS A 50 -15.31 2.74 8.31
C HIS A 50 -14.27 1.61 8.44
N VAL A 51 -13.39 1.46 7.45
CA VAL A 51 -12.29 0.49 7.52
C VAL A 51 -11.26 0.88 8.58
N ILE A 52 -10.92 2.17 8.69
CA ILE A 52 -9.98 2.66 9.72
C ILE A 52 -10.57 2.41 11.11
N ASP A 53 -11.83 2.78 11.33
CA ASP A 53 -12.51 2.59 12.61
C ASP A 53 -12.57 1.10 12.98
N TYR A 54 -12.94 0.23 12.03
CA TYR A 54 -13.01 -1.21 12.28
C TYR A 54 -11.66 -1.83 12.63
N ILE A 55 -10.59 -1.42 11.94
CA ILE A 55 -9.22 -1.88 12.27
C ILE A 55 -8.83 -1.40 13.68
N TRP A 56 -9.17 -0.16 14.03
CA TRP A 56 -8.89 0.38 15.36
C TRP A 56 -9.63 -0.39 16.46
N ASP A 57 -10.94 -0.62 16.29
CA ASP A 57 -11.75 -1.37 17.25
C ASP A 57 -11.22 -2.79 17.45
N LEU A 58 -10.88 -3.49 16.35
CA LEU A 58 -10.26 -4.81 16.43
C LEU A 58 -8.92 -4.79 17.15
N GLN A 59 -8.08 -3.77 16.92
CA GLN A 59 -6.81 -3.63 17.63
C GLN A 59 -7.04 -3.48 19.14
N VAL A 60 -7.99 -2.65 19.56
CA VAL A 60 -8.33 -2.47 20.99
C VAL A 60 -8.89 -3.76 21.61
N GLU A 61 -9.79 -4.45 20.90
CA GLU A 61 -10.37 -5.71 21.38
C GLU A 61 -9.30 -6.80 21.56
N LEU A 62 -8.35 -6.88 20.63
CA LEU A 62 -7.27 -7.87 20.61
C LEU A 62 -6.07 -7.50 21.50
N ASP A 63 -5.84 -6.22 21.82
CA ASP A 63 -4.75 -5.75 22.70
C ASP A 63 -4.96 -6.14 24.17
N THR A 64 -6.10 -6.75 24.51
CA THR A 64 -6.28 -7.39 25.82
C THR A 64 -5.16 -8.43 26.04
N PRO A 65 -4.37 -8.34 27.13
CA PRO A 65 -3.10 -9.07 27.30
C PRO A 65 -3.27 -10.56 27.67
N GLY A 66 -4.15 -11.28 26.96
CA GLY A 66 -4.38 -12.71 27.11
C GLY A 66 -4.51 -13.48 25.80
N LYS A 67 -4.38 -12.83 24.63
CA LYS A 67 -4.59 -13.49 23.31
C LYS A 67 -3.48 -13.24 22.28
N GLN A 68 -2.36 -12.62 22.67
CA GLN A 68 -1.20 -12.44 21.80
C GLN A 68 -0.34 -13.71 21.71
N GLN A 69 -0.85 -14.70 21.00
CA GLN A 69 -0.01 -15.66 20.29
C GLN A 69 -0.63 -15.72 18.89
N ILE A 70 -0.20 -14.86 17.97
CA ILE A 70 0.59 -15.20 16.79
C ILE A 70 0.99 -13.85 16.12
N SER A 71 2.23 -13.78 15.63
CA SER A 71 2.83 -12.73 14.79
C SER A 71 3.04 -11.34 15.39
N GLY A 72 3.92 -11.23 16.39
CA GLY A 72 4.68 -10.01 16.64
C GLY A 72 5.70 -9.77 15.52
N ALA A 73 5.25 -9.27 14.37
CA ALA A 73 6.10 -8.40 13.56
C ALA A 73 6.14 -7.06 14.29
N THR A 74 7.10 -6.94 15.21
CA THR A 74 7.45 -5.68 15.89
C THR A 74 7.58 -4.61 14.82
N ARG A 75 6.59 -3.71 14.73
CA ARG A 75 6.61 -2.65 13.71
C ARG A 75 7.73 -1.69 14.09
N THR A 76 8.90 -1.86 13.49
CA THR A 76 9.99 -0.90 13.60
C THR A 76 9.47 0.46 13.09
N PRO A 77 9.68 1.55 13.85
CA PRO A 77 9.15 2.85 13.49
C PRO A 77 9.75 3.32 12.15
N LEU A 78 8.95 4.02 11.34
CA LEU A 78 9.30 4.50 10.00
C LEU A 78 10.63 5.29 9.96
N THR A 79 10.98 5.95 11.07
CA THR A 79 12.26 6.64 11.30
C THR A 79 13.48 5.72 11.15
N THR A 80 13.39 4.47 11.60
CA THR A 80 14.48 3.50 11.48
C THR A 80 14.77 3.15 10.03
N LEU A 81 13.73 2.97 9.20
CA LEU A 81 13.89 2.67 7.77
C LEU A 81 14.44 3.87 6.98
N ASN A 82 14.05 5.10 7.34
CA ASN A 82 14.61 6.30 6.71
C ASN A 82 16.10 6.48 7.04
N ALA A 83 16.54 6.09 8.24
CA ALA A 83 17.95 6.11 8.60
C ALA A 83 18.75 5.05 7.82
N GLU A 84 18.21 3.84 7.67
CA GLU A 84 18.83 2.76 6.89
C GLU A 84 18.99 3.14 5.42
N LEU A 85 17.98 3.75 4.79
CA LEU A 85 18.05 4.24 3.40
C LEU A 85 19.10 5.33 3.19
N ALA A 86 19.34 6.19 4.19
CA ALA A 86 20.39 7.20 4.13
C ALA A 86 21.80 6.61 4.23
N SER A 87 21.96 5.45 4.88
CA SER A 87 23.22 4.69 4.93
C SER A 87 23.48 3.82 3.70
N ILE A 88 22.48 3.50 2.87
CA ILE A 88 22.62 2.68 1.66
C ILE A 88 22.97 3.55 0.44
N SER A 89 23.97 4.42 0.60
CA SER A 89 24.66 5.06 -0.52
C SER A 89 26.15 4.86 -0.31
N VAL A 90 26.70 3.70 -0.70
CA VAL A 90 27.55 3.49 -1.90
C VAL A 90 27.88 1.99 -1.97
N GLU A 91 27.38 1.22 -2.95
CA GLU A 91 28.08 0.02 -3.48
C GLU A 91 27.40 -0.60 -4.71
N ASN A 92 27.08 0.22 -5.71
CA ASN A 92 26.87 -0.31 -7.06
C ASN A 92 28.18 -0.18 -7.85
N GLY A 93 29.03 -1.21 -7.78
CA GLY A 93 30.29 -1.22 -8.50
C GLY A 93 31.03 -2.54 -8.46
N CYS A 94 30.49 -3.57 -9.11
CA CYS A 94 31.31 -4.71 -9.55
C CYS A 94 31.80 -4.41 -10.98
N ALA A 95 33.04 -3.94 -11.11
CA ALA A 95 33.96 -4.26 -12.22
C ALA A 95 35.35 -3.62 -11.98
N ASP A 96 36.37 -4.46 -12.14
CA ASP A 96 37.80 -4.19 -12.39
C ASP A 96 38.76 -3.88 -11.22
N ASP A 97 39.36 -4.96 -10.73
CA ASP A 97 40.68 -5.02 -10.07
C ASP A 97 41.84 -4.61 -10.99
N ARG A 98 41.90 -3.37 -11.51
CA ARG A 98 43.12 -2.91 -12.22
C ARG A 98 43.48 -1.45 -11.94
N ILE A 99 44.72 -1.29 -11.46
CA ILE A 99 45.64 -0.13 -11.57
C ILE A 99 45.79 0.78 -10.33
N LEU A 100 46.70 0.34 -9.44
CA LEU A 100 47.90 1.04 -8.96
C LEU A 100 47.80 2.54 -8.59
N CYS A 101 47.73 2.84 -7.29
CA CYS A 101 48.16 4.13 -6.74
C CYS A 101 49.68 4.26 -6.77
N ARG A 102 50.18 5.21 -7.56
CA ARG A 102 51.45 5.89 -7.30
C ARG A 102 51.32 7.37 -7.63
#